data_AF-W5SG27-F1
#
_entry.id   AF-W5SG27-F1
#
_cell.length_a   1.000
_cell.length_b   1.000
_cell.length_c   1.000
_cell.angle_alpha   90.00
_cell.angle_beta   90.00
_cell.angle_gamma   90.00
#
_symmetry.space_group_name_H-M   'P 1'
#
loop_
_entity.id
_entity.type
_entity.pdbx_description
1 polymer ?
#
loop_
_entity_poly.entity_id
_entity_poly.type
_entity_poly.pdbx_seq_one_letter_code
_entity_poly.pdbx_strand_id
1 'polypeptide(L)'
;MKVKNQSSLLLLFLVINCNFKPQADLMFKDNLPGKGSVKVRPPISSSLENTSVKANGVDVAEENIEVKLDKLLGTFMLEDNEGEVIRYVRSVATDSGVGASGDQAYTDDGFYNLLKSLGALKLKEMIEVHLKITKVQDEALIAIENINNEELKQKLQREFDDYKNNYLSHLKELFSGFIPSGSSADNVHYKAINSGYEGYFTSIENQARDFMDGANLYAELPAAERSVIDYIQGVVTNPAIGSANDYRTYSVTEFTILLGSLGDSKLAEIIEFHLGILKAKDDALAVIKDVKRDEFKQKLQNKFNACNDAYPSHLKGLFHEFAPDRVYSRVINSNYADSFAYIANQAGSVMQFEKIYEGLSDDGKAVIDYIRGIVVTSGVGDDDSADAYTDDDLYALLSNLDALKLKEIIEVYLEIERVQKEASDAIEDIKKEELKKQLKREFDVYNEFYLSDLKSIFVDGYDPGSVHNRTVNGEHVDKFTKIRDDARSAMGLENLYVGLSADEQLVIEHIRSAVSNPNIGHISSNTYTDDEFYSMLVNLGALRLKEIIEVYLDIYSAREDALRAIENINKEDSKQELKREYDDYNNIYLSDIKWAFSGSTLDDVYDNIMDIDYKSDSVDGFTAIKDQAISLK
;
A
#
# COMPACT_ATOMS: atom_id res chain seq x y z
N MET A 1 7.06 6.38 -22.00
CA MET A 1 6.34 7.31 -22.91
C MET A 1 4.84 7.05 -22.81
N LYS A 2 4.11 7.84 -22.02
CA LYS A 2 2.65 8.06 -22.12
C LYS A 2 2.28 9.18 -21.15
N VAL A 3 1.86 10.30 -21.73
CA VAL A 3 1.37 11.52 -21.08
C VAL A 3 -0.10 11.29 -20.71
N LYS A 4 -0.48 11.57 -19.46
CA LYS A 4 -1.88 11.81 -19.09
C LYS A 4 -2.01 13.24 -18.56
N ASN A 5 -2.70 14.05 -19.36
CA ASN A 5 -3.19 15.38 -19.04
C ASN A 5 -4.06 15.34 -17.78
N GLN A 6 -3.77 16.21 -16.82
CA GLN A 6 -4.80 16.77 -15.93
C GLN A 6 -4.71 18.29 -16.01
N SER A 7 -5.74 18.86 -16.63
CA SER A 7 -6.06 20.28 -16.58
C SER A 7 -6.45 20.66 -15.17
N SER A 8 -5.79 21.65 -14.58
CA SER A 8 -6.36 22.46 -13.50
C SER A 8 -5.80 23.88 -13.57
N LEU A 9 -6.73 24.79 -13.81
CA LEU A 9 -6.58 26.24 -13.87
C LEU A 9 -5.91 26.75 -12.58
N LEU A 10 -4.70 27.31 -12.70
CA LEU A 10 -4.09 28.14 -11.68
C LEU A 10 -4.27 29.60 -12.11
N LEU A 11 -5.25 30.30 -11.52
CA LEU A 11 -5.48 31.72 -11.75
C LEU A 11 -4.65 32.52 -10.74
N LEU A 12 -3.53 33.04 -11.25
CA LEU A 12 -2.72 34.10 -10.66
C LEU A 12 -3.52 35.40 -10.63
N PHE A 13 -3.63 36.08 -9.48
CA PHE A 13 -3.88 37.52 -9.46
C PHE A 13 -3.10 38.20 -8.32
N LEU A 14 -2.05 38.93 -8.73
CA LEU A 14 -1.39 39.98 -7.96
C LEU A 14 -1.98 41.33 -8.40
N VAL A 15 -2.40 42.12 -7.41
CA VAL A 15 -2.28 43.60 -7.29
C VAL A 15 -2.89 44.50 -8.38
N ILE A 16 -3.79 45.39 -7.96
CA ILE A 16 -3.74 46.86 -8.11
C ILE A 16 -4.84 47.51 -7.24
N ASN A 17 -4.40 48.34 -6.28
CA ASN A 17 -4.97 49.60 -5.77
C ASN A 17 -6.49 49.84 -5.67
N CYS A 18 -6.97 50.24 -4.48
CA CYS A 18 -7.37 51.65 -4.18
C CYS A 18 -8.15 51.81 -2.84
N ASN A 19 -7.68 52.78 -2.04
CA ASN A 19 -8.43 53.82 -1.28
C ASN A 19 -9.57 53.51 -0.28
N PHE A 20 -9.27 53.82 0.99
CA PHE A 20 -9.97 54.71 1.93
C PHE A 20 -11.49 55.02 1.75
N LYS A 21 -12.33 54.51 2.67
CA LYS A 21 -13.03 55.27 3.74
C LYS A 21 -14.00 54.35 4.53
N PRO A 22 -14.15 54.52 5.86
CA PRO A 22 -15.16 53.81 6.64
C PRO A 22 -16.48 54.61 6.67
N GLN A 23 -17.60 53.90 6.48
CA GLN A 23 -18.96 54.44 6.63
C GLN A 23 -19.54 53.93 7.95
N ALA A 24 -19.99 54.90 8.76
CA ALA A 24 -20.59 54.70 10.07
C ALA A 24 -22.02 54.12 9.99
N ASP A 25 -22.43 53.60 11.14
CA ASP A 25 -23.77 53.24 11.60
C ASP A 25 -24.47 52.02 10.97
N LEU A 26 -24.82 51.05 11.83
CA LEU A 26 -26.21 50.90 12.29
C LEU A 26 -26.32 49.91 13.48
N MET A 27 -26.87 50.45 14.58
CA MET A 27 -27.87 49.83 15.48
C MET A 27 -27.42 48.80 16.54
N PHE A 28 -27.08 49.31 17.73
CA PHE A 28 -27.50 48.68 18.99
C PHE A 28 -28.77 49.40 19.47
N LYS A 29 -29.88 48.67 19.52
CA LYS A 29 -31.04 49.02 20.33
C LYS A 29 -31.62 47.77 21.00
N ASP A 30 -31.71 47.89 22.32
CA ASP A 30 -32.61 47.23 23.25
C ASP A 30 -32.46 45.71 23.43
N ASN A 31 -31.77 45.33 24.52
CA ASN A 31 -32.34 44.48 25.59
C ASN A 31 -31.45 44.51 26.84
N LEU A 32 -31.69 45.50 27.71
CA LEU A 32 -31.20 45.54 29.09
C LEU A 32 -32.26 44.93 30.02
N PRO A 33 -31.88 44.01 30.91
CA PRO A 33 -32.49 43.92 32.21
C PRO A 33 -31.48 44.28 33.31
N GLY A 34 -31.93 45.12 34.25
CA GLY A 34 -31.39 45.18 35.60
C GLY A 34 -30.28 46.20 35.84
N LYS A 35 -30.68 47.35 36.38
CA LYS A 35 -29.80 48.27 37.12
C LYS A 35 -29.10 47.53 38.27
N GLY A 36 -27.87 47.09 38.05
CA GLY A 36 -26.92 46.74 39.10
C GLY A 36 -25.71 47.64 38.93
N SER A 37 -25.50 48.56 39.86
CA SER A 37 -24.28 49.38 39.93
C SER A 37 -23.09 48.43 40.06
N VAL A 38 -22.24 48.33 39.04
CA VAL A 38 -20.95 47.65 39.15
C VAL A 38 -20.09 48.49 40.10
N LYS A 39 -20.09 48.11 41.37
CA LYS A 39 -19.15 48.63 42.35
C LYS A 39 -17.78 48.06 41.97
N VAL A 40 -16.91 48.92 41.44
CA VAL A 40 -15.47 48.66 41.37
C VAL A 40 -15.04 48.32 42.80
N ARG A 41 -14.64 47.06 43.02
CA ARG A 41 -14.11 46.62 44.31
C ARG A 41 -12.59 46.75 44.19
N PRO A 42 -11.95 47.73 44.85
CA PRO A 42 -10.49 47.73 44.91
C PRO A 42 -10.04 46.45 45.63
N PRO A 43 -8.93 45.83 45.22
CA PRO A 43 -8.37 44.71 45.97
C PRO A 43 -8.04 45.16 47.40
N ILE A 44 -8.27 44.23 48.32
CA ILE A 44 -8.26 44.38 49.77
C ILE A 44 -7.00 45.12 50.28
N SER A 45 -7.23 46.05 51.20
CA SER A 45 -6.31 47.07 51.71
C SER A 45 -5.05 46.54 52.41
N SER A 46 -3.97 47.31 52.32
CA SER A 46 -3.21 47.66 53.52
C SER A 46 -3.36 49.17 53.78
N SER A 47 -3.76 49.48 55.01
CA SER A 47 -4.05 50.80 55.53
C SER A 47 -2.84 51.72 55.51
N LEU A 48 -2.99 52.94 54.97
CA LEU A 48 -2.10 54.05 55.30
C LEU A 48 -2.92 55.15 55.97
N GLU A 49 -2.72 55.28 57.27
CA GLU A 49 -3.27 56.33 58.12
C GLU A 49 -2.76 57.70 57.66
N ASN A 50 -3.68 58.63 57.45
CA ASN A 50 -3.39 60.03 57.24
C ASN A 50 -2.87 60.69 58.54
N THR A 51 -1.57 60.82 58.70
CA THR A 51 -0.98 61.76 59.66
C THR A 51 -0.69 63.10 58.98
N SER A 52 -1.57 64.06 59.19
CA SER A 52 -1.32 65.48 58.87
C SER A 52 -0.40 66.10 59.94
N VAL A 53 0.77 66.59 59.52
CA VAL A 53 1.62 67.46 60.34
C VAL A 53 1.57 68.86 59.73
N LYS A 54 1.04 69.82 60.48
CA LYS A 54 1.10 71.24 60.15
C LYS A 54 2.51 71.76 60.43
N ALA A 55 3.16 72.35 59.41
CA ALA A 55 4.27 73.28 59.59
C ALA A 55 3.92 74.60 58.89
N ASN A 56 3.97 75.69 59.65
CA ASN A 56 3.83 77.05 59.16
C ASN A 56 5.14 77.48 58.49
N GLY A 57 5.06 77.93 57.24
CA GLY A 57 6.14 78.61 56.53
C GLY A 57 5.58 79.22 55.25
N VAL A 58 5.76 80.53 55.08
CA VAL A 58 5.28 81.29 53.92
C VAL A 58 6.15 80.97 52.72
N ASP A 59 5.58 80.31 51.73
CA ASP A 59 6.04 80.29 50.34
C ASP A 59 4.81 80.09 49.44
N VAL A 60 4.89 80.56 48.19
CA VAL A 60 3.82 80.46 47.18
C VAL A 60 3.30 79.03 47.16
N ALA A 61 2.05 78.81 47.61
CA ALA A 61 1.50 77.47 47.75
C ALA A 61 1.46 76.80 46.38
N GLU A 62 2.43 75.94 46.09
CA GLU A 62 2.35 75.01 44.98
C GLU A 62 1.06 74.21 45.15
N GLU A 63 0.22 74.28 44.11
CA GLU A 63 -1.04 73.56 44.10
C GLU A 63 -0.77 72.07 44.34
N ASN A 64 -1.43 71.50 45.35
CA ASN A 64 -1.31 70.09 45.72
C ASN A 64 -1.54 69.21 44.47
N ILE A 65 -0.70 68.19 44.29
CA ILE A 65 -0.76 67.28 43.14
C ILE A 65 -2.15 66.69 42.90
N GLU A 66 -2.91 66.35 43.96
CA GLU A 66 -4.27 65.84 43.84
C GLU A 66 -5.20 66.86 43.19
N VAL A 67 -5.07 68.13 43.58
CA VAL A 67 -5.87 69.23 43.02
C VAL A 67 -5.48 69.50 41.56
N LYS A 68 -4.19 69.42 41.23
CA LYS A 68 -3.71 69.51 39.83
C LYS A 68 -4.28 68.37 38.99
N LEU A 69 -4.22 67.13 39.49
CA LEU A 69 -4.70 65.94 38.80
C LEU A 69 -6.21 66.01 38.59
N ASP A 70 -7.01 66.30 39.61
CA ASP A 70 -8.47 66.41 39.50
C ASP A 70 -8.90 67.48 38.47
N LYS A 71 -8.21 68.62 38.42
CA LYS A 71 -8.44 69.64 37.38
C LYS A 71 -8.14 69.13 35.98
N LEU A 72 -7.05 68.37 35.82
CA LEU A 72 -6.66 67.79 34.52
C LEU A 72 -7.65 66.72 34.07
N LEU A 73 -8.04 65.80 34.96
CA LEU A 73 -9.03 64.75 34.68
C LEU A 73 -10.40 65.37 34.34
N GLY A 74 -10.80 66.42 35.07
CA GLY A 74 -12.02 67.19 34.77
C GLY A 74 -11.95 67.93 33.42
N THR A 75 -10.77 68.42 33.04
CA THR A 75 -10.54 69.03 31.70
C THR A 75 -10.68 68.00 30.59
N PHE A 76 -10.24 66.76 30.83
CA PHE A 76 -10.37 65.65 29.90
C PHE A 76 -11.77 65.01 29.89
N MET A 77 -12.68 65.50 30.74
CA MET A 77 -14.05 64.98 30.89
C MET A 77 -14.03 63.47 31.10
N LEU A 78 -13.18 63.02 32.03
CA LEU A 78 -13.15 61.63 32.48
C LEU A 78 -14.28 61.38 33.48
N GLU A 79 -14.89 60.21 33.39
CA GLU A 79 -15.85 59.72 34.38
C GLU A 79 -15.15 59.36 35.71
N ASP A 80 -15.92 59.25 36.80
CA ASP A 80 -15.35 58.98 38.13
C ASP A 80 -14.56 57.66 38.19
N ASN A 81 -15.04 56.61 37.51
CA ASN A 81 -14.37 55.31 37.39
C ASN A 81 -13.06 55.39 36.57
N GLU A 82 -13.04 56.19 35.52
CA GLU A 82 -11.84 56.47 34.72
C GLU A 82 -10.81 57.23 35.55
N GLY A 83 -11.26 58.17 36.39
CA GLY A 83 -10.40 58.88 37.35
C GLY A 83 -9.76 57.96 38.40
N GLU A 84 -10.51 56.98 38.93
CA GLU A 84 -9.99 55.97 39.85
C GLU A 84 -8.91 55.09 39.21
N VAL A 85 -9.07 54.70 37.94
CA VAL A 85 -8.05 53.96 37.19
C VAL A 85 -6.73 54.73 37.14
N ILE A 86 -6.79 56.04 36.88
CA ILE A 86 -5.59 56.89 36.84
C ILE A 86 -4.93 57.00 38.21
N ARG A 87 -5.71 57.12 39.28
CA ARG A 87 -5.19 57.11 40.65
C ARG A 87 -4.53 55.78 41.00
N TYR A 88 -5.12 54.66 40.58
CA TYR A 88 -4.53 53.34 40.75
C TYR A 88 -3.21 53.21 40.00
N VAL A 89 -3.17 53.52 38.70
CA VAL A 89 -1.94 53.45 37.90
C VAL A 89 -0.86 54.37 38.48
N ARG A 90 -1.23 55.57 38.98
CA ARG A 90 -0.30 56.45 39.69
C ARG A 90 0.28 55.78 40.94
N SER A 91 -0.56 55.15 41.76
CA SER A 91 -0.10 54.48 42.98
C SER A 91 0.94 53.40 42.65
N VAL A 92 0.75 52.64 41.57
CA VAL A 92 1.70 51.62 41.10
C VAL A 92 2.98 52.26 40.55
N ALA A 93 2.88 53.34 39.77
CA ALA A 93 4.03 54.01 39.14
C ALA A 93 4.92 54.79 40.13
N THR A 94 4.33 55.27 41.22
CA THR A 94 5.02 56.05 42.27
C THR A 94 5.51 55.19 43.44
N ASP A 95 5.08 53.93 43.53
CA ASP A 95 5.51 53.00 44.58
C ASP A 95 6.95 52.49 44.34
N SER A 96 7.83 52.78 45.30
CA SER A 96 9.22 52.31 45.32
C SER A 96 9.37 50.79 45.51
N GLY A 97 8.34 50.08 46.00
CA GLY A 97 8.34 48.64 46.27
C GLY A 97 7.87 47.76 45.11
N VAL A 98 7.31 48.34 44.04
CA VAL A 98 6.86 47.61 42.84
C VAL A 98 7.99 47.53 41.79
N GLY A 99 8.05 46.48 40.96
CA GLY A 99 9.00 46.39 39.84
C GLY A 99 10.39 45.81 40.17
N ALA A 100 11.32 45.87 39.21
CA ALA A 100 12.65 45.27 39.33
C ALA A 100 13.65 46.21 40.03
N SER A 101 14.71 45.62 40.61
CA SER A 101 15.80 46.38 41.23
C SER A 101 16.49 47.28 40.19
N GLY A 102 16.20 48.59 40.23
CA GLY A 102 16.72 49.58 39.29
C GLY A 102 15.64 50.48 38.69
N ASP A 103 14.37 50.11 38.80
CA ASP A 103 13.26 50.94 38.34
C ASP A 103 13.12 52.18 39.23
N GLN A 104 13.36 53.36 38.67
CA GLN A 104 13.15 54.62 39.40
C GLN A 104 11.66 54.84 39.61
N ALA A 105 11.25 55.03 40.88
CA ALA A 105 9.89 55.47 41.20
C ALA A 105 9.63 56.84 40.56
N TYR A 106 8.48 56.98 39.90
CA TYR A 106 8.16 58.21 39.20
C TYR A 106 7.78 59.31 40.19
N THR A 107 8.11 60.57 39.88
CA THR A 107 7.64 61.69 40.70
C THR A 107 6.21 62.05 40.31
N ASP A 108 5.46 62.55 41.29
CA ASP A 108 4.09 63.02 41.10
C ASP A 108 3.96 64.09 39.99
N ASP A 109 4.88 65.05 39.93
CA ASP A 109 4.92 66.05 38.87
C ASP A 109 5.30 65.45 37.50
N GLY A 110 6.17 64.43 37.49
CA GLY A 110 6.48 63.67 36.28
C GLY A 110 5.24 62.98 35.72
N PHE A 111 4.44 62.35 36.59
CA PHE A 111 3.20 61.65 36.23
C PHE A 111 2.20 62.62 35.61
N TYR A 112 1.96 63.74 36.30
CA TYR A 112 1.07 64.79 35.83
C TYR A 112 1.46 65.35 34.44
N ASN A 113 2.75 65.63 34.23
CA ASN A 113 3.24 66.17 32.95
C ASN A 113 3.09 65.18 31.80
N LEU A 114 3.30 63.88 32.04
CA LEU A 114 3.05 62.83 31.05
C LEU A 114 1.57 62.75 30.68
N LEU A 115 0.66 62.75 31.66
CA LEU A 115 -0.79 62.75 31.40
C LEU A 115 -1.20 63.95 30.54
N LYS A 116 -0.65 65.13 30.83
CA LYS A 116 -0.87 66.33 30.02
C LYS A 116 -0.34 66.17 28.59
N SER A 117 0.81 65.50 28.42
CA SER A 117 1.42 65.25 27.10
C SER A 117 0.70 64.17 26.28
N LEU A 118 0.07 63.19 26.93
CA LEU A 118 -0.77 62.17 26.27
C LEU A 118 -2.04 62.80 25.70
N GLY A 119 -2.64 63.74 26.44
CA GLY A 119 -3.93 64.33 26.10
C GLY A 119 -5.10 63.37 26.32
N ALA A 120 -6.32 63.89 26.24
CA ALA A 120 -7.54 63.17 26.63
C ALA A 120 -7.76 61.86 25.85
N LEU A 121 -7.54 61.86 24.52
CA LEU A 121 -7.85 60.72 23.65
C LEU A 121 -6.99 59.49 23.98
N LYS A 122 -5.67 59.65 23.98
CA LYS A 122 -4.72 58.57 24.31
C LYS A 122 -4.87 58.08 25.73
N LEU A 123 -5.21 58.99 26.65
CA LEU A 123 -5.45 58.61 28.04
C LEU A 123 -6.69 57.72 28.16
N LYS A 124 -7.79 58.04 27.45
CA LYS A 124 -8.99 57.19 27.41
C LYS A 124 -8.68 55.81 26.83
N GLU A 125 -7.94 55.73 25.73
CA GLU A 125 -7.52 54.45 25.12
C GLU A 125 -6.70 53.58 26.11
N MET A 126 -5.80 54.19 26.91
CA MET A 126 -5.06 53.48 27.95
C MET A 126 -5.96 53.00 29.11
N ILE A 127 -6.91 53.83 29.52
CA ILE A 127 -7.88 53.49 30.58
C ILE A 127 -8.74 52.30 30.15
N GLU A 128 -9.23 52.30 28.91
CA GLU A 128 -10.02 51.19 28.37
C GLU A 128 -9.26 49.86 28.43
N VAL A 129 -7.98 49.84 28.09
CA VAL A 129 -7.15 48.63 28.15
C VAL A 129 -6.96 48.16 29.59
N HIS A 130 -6.70 49.07 30.53
CA HIS A 130 -6.60 48.71 31.94
C HIS A 130 -7.92 48.14 32.47
N LEU A 131 -9.06 48.74 32.14
CA LEU A 131 -10.38 48.25 32.53
C LEU A 131 -10.66 46.85 31.97
N LYS A 132 -10.29 46.57 30.72
CA LYS A 132 -10.38 45.21 30.14
C LYS A 132 -9.55 44.21 30.92
N ILE A 133 -8.29 44.54 31.23
CA ILE A 133 -7.38 43.67 31.99
C ILE A 133 -7.94 43.38 33.39
N THR A 134 -8.41 44.41 34.10
CA THR A 134 -9.00 44.23 35.45
C THR A 134 -10.26 43.37 35.39
N LYS A 135 -11.10 43.55 34.36
CA LYS A 135 -12.28 42.71 34.17
C LYS A 135 -11.90 41.23 34.00
N VAL A 136 -10.97 40.91 33.11
CA VAL A 136 -10.56 39.51 32.91
C VAL A 136 -9.79 38.93 34.10
N GLN A 137 -9.16 39.77 34.92
CA GLN A 137 -8.58 39.33 36.21
C GLN A 137 -9.67 38.87 37.18
N ASP A 138 -10.74 39.65 37.33
CA ASP A 138 -11.88 39.30 38.18
C ASP A 138 -12.56 38.02 37.68
N GLU A 139 -12.78 37.91 36.37
CA GLU A 139 -13.37 36.73 35.73
C GLU A 139 -12.49 35.47 35.94
N ALA A 140 -11.17 35.59 35.80
CA ALA A 140 -10.24 34.50 36.06
C ALA A 140 -10.23 34.05 37.53
N LEU A 141 -10.23 34.99 38.49
CA LEU A 141 -10.30 34.64 39.92
C LEU A 141 -11.60 33.92 40.27
N ILE A 142 -12.74 34.41 39.78
CA ILE A 142 -14.04 33.74 39.96
C ILE A 142 -13.98 32.32 39.38
N ALA A 143 -13.41 32.15 38.19
CA ALA A 143 -13.28 30.84 37.56
C ALA A 143 -12.39 29.89 38.39
N ILE A 144 -11.24 30.36 38.89
CA ILE A 144 -10.35 29.59 39.78
C ILE A 144 -11.06 29.19 41.08
N GLU A 145 -11.80 30.10 41.70
CA GLU A 145 -12.50 29.84 42.97
C GLU A 145 -13.48 28.67 42.86
N ASN A 146 -14.15 28.55 41.71
CA ASN A 146 -15.14 27.52 41.40
C ASN A 146 -14.55 26.14 41.09
N ILE A 147 -13.22 26.02 40.95
CA ILE A 147 -12.56 24.73 40.68
C ILE A 147 -12.58 23.86 41.94
N ASN A 148 -13.11 22.64 41.81
CA ASN A 148 -13.11 21.64 42.88
C ASN A 148 -11.79 20.86 43.02
N ASN A 149 -10.93 20.89 41.99
CA ASN A 149 -9.61 20.26 42.01
C ASN A 149 -8.55 21.19 42.64
N GLU A 150 -8.16 20.90 43.88
CA GLU A 150 -7.22 21.74 44.65
C GLU A 150 -5.84 21.89 43.99
N GLU A 151 -5.33 20.86 43.32
CA GLU A 151 -4.03 20.93 42.66
C GLU A 151 -4.04 21.89 41.47
N LEU A 152 -5.05 21.77 40.59
CA LEU A 152 -5.25 22.69 39.47
C LEU A 152 -5.52 24.10 39.97
N LYS A 153 -6.36 24.25 40.99
CA LYS A 153 -6.67 25.54 41.61
C LYS A 153 -5.41 26.25 42.10
N GLN A 154 -4.54 25.55 42.82
CA GLN A 154 -3.25 26.11 43.27
C GLN A 154 -2.28 26.40 42.13
N LYS A 155 -2.28 25.59 41.07
CA LYS A 155 -1.47 25.85 39.87
C LYS A 155 -1.92 27.14 39.18
N LEU A 156 -3.21 27.29 38.89
CA LEU A 156 -3.75 28.47 38.22
C LEU A 156 -3.67 29.72 39.09
N GLN A 157 -3.83 29.60 40.41
CA GLN A 157 -3.63 30.72 41.32
C GLN A 157 -2.18 31.26 41.28
N ARG A 158 -1.19 30.37 41.27
CA ARG A 158 0.22 30.78 41.13
C ARG A 158 0.48 31.46 39.79
N GLU A 159 -0.02 30.89 38.70
CA GLU A 159 0.12 31.47 37.37
C GLU A 159 -0.56 32.85 37.27
N PHE A 160 -1.73 32.99 37.89
CA PHE A 160 -2.45 34.26 38.01
C PHE A 160 -1.63 35.30 38.78
N ASP A 161 -1.08 34.93 39.94
CA ASP A 161 -0.27 35.83 40.77
C ASP A 161 1.02 36.27 40.04
N ASP A 162 1.65 35.35 39.29
CA ASP A 162 2.81 35.65 38.45
C ASP A 162 2.46 36.66 37.35
N TYR A 163 1.38 36.46 36.58
CA TYR A 163 0.97 37.42 35.56
C TYR A 163 0.51 38.75 36.15
N LYS A 164 -0.11 38.75 37.33
CA LYS A 164 -0.48 39.97 38.05
C LYS A 164 0.75 40.78 38.44
N ASN A 165 1.77 40.13 38.99
CA ASN A 165 3.03 40.80 39.35
C ASN A 165 3.78 41.31 38.11
N ASN A 166 3.77 40.55 37.02
CA ASN A 166 4.33 40.97 35.73
C ASN A 166 3.58 42.19 35.17
N TYR A 167 2.25 42.21 35.28
CA TYR A 167 1.43 43.34 34.85
C TYR A 167 1.72 44.60 35.67
N LEU A 168 1.84 44.49 37.00
CA LEU A 168 2.24 45.61 37.86
C LEU A 168 3.62 46.15 37.49
N SER A 169 4.57 45.25 37.20
CA SER A 169 5.91 45.63 36.76
C SER A 169 5.88 46.31 35.39
N HIS A 170 5.06 45.83 34.46
CA HIS A 170 4.83 46.48 33.17
C HIS A 170 4.21 47.87 33.33
N LEU A 171 3.19 48.01 34.19
CA LEU A 171 2.62 49.31 34.54
C LEU A 171 3.64 50.24 35.14
N LYS A 172 4.64 49.76 35.87
CA LYS A 172 5.75 50.61 36.34
C LYS A 172 6.72 50.98 35.21
N GLU A 173 7.10 50.03 34.36
CA GLU A 173 8.00 50.24 33.22
C GLU A 173 7.44 51.24 32.20
N LEU A 174 6.12 51.19 31.96
CA LEU A 174 5.42 52.13 31.06
C LEU A 174 5.74 53.59 31.42
N PHE A 175 5.96 53.90 32.69
CA PHE A 175 6.17 55.26 33.18
C PHE A 175 7.63 55.55 33.52
N SER A 176 8.51 54.54 33.66
CA SER A 176 9.93 54.71 34.02
C SER A 176 10.84 55.19 32.87
N GLY A 177 10.35 55.17 31.62
CA GLY A 177 11.10 55.57 30.42
C GLY A 177 10.83 56.98 29.87
N PHE A 178 10.10 57.85 30.58
CA PHE A 178 9.67 59.15 30.04
C PHE A 178 10.80 60.19 30.04
N ILE A 179 11.21 60.63 28.83
CA ILE A 179 12.05 61.82 28.63
C ILE A 179 11.15 62.96 28.10
N PRO A 180 11.09 64.14 28.74
CA PRO A 180 10.19 65.24 28.35
C PRO A 180 10.43 65.82 26.94
N SER A 181 11.58 65.55 26.34
CA SER A 181 11.96 66.04 25.01
C SER A 181 11.54 65.07 23.89
N GLY A 182 10.24 65.03 23.60
CA GLY A 182 9.68 64.68 22.28
C GLY A 182 9.95 63.27 21.74
N SER A 183 9.12 62.29 22.14
CA SER A 183 8.87 60.95 21.55
C SER A 183 8.29 59.97 22.58
N SER A 184 8.32 60.35 23.87
CA SER A 184 8.03 59.49 25.01
C SER A 184 6.53 59.21 25.23
N ALA A 185 5.64 60.20 25.13
CA ALA A 185 4.19 59.98 25.38
C ALA A 185 3.55 59.01 24.37
N ASP A 186 3.94 59.09 23.08
CA ASP A 186 3.44 58.19 22.04
C ASP A 186 3.93 56.75 22.26
N ASN A 187 5.16 56.59 22.74
CA ASN A 187 5.72 55.30 23.09
C ASN A 187 5.03 54.68 24.33
N VAL A 188 4.76 55.49 25.36
CA VAL A 188 3.96 55.04 26.54
C VAL A 188 2.59 54.58 26.09
N HIS A 189 1.90 55.40 25.29
CA HIS A 189 0.60 55.08 24.73
C HIS A 189 0.63 53.76 23.95
N TYR A 190 1.58 53.63 23.01
CA TYR A 190 1.74 52.44 22.18
C TYR A 190 1.99 51.17 23.01
N LYS A 191 2.90 51.22 24.00
CA LYS A 191 3.17 50.06 24.87
C LYS A 191 1.96 49.70 25.73
N ALA A 192 1.23 50.71 26.24
CA ALA A 192 0.06 50.48 27.08
C ALA A 192 -1.08 49.79 26.33
N ILE A 193 -1.39 50.26 25.11
CA ILE A 193 -2.49 49.67 24.32
C ILE A 193 -2.14 48.30 23.72
N ASN A 194 -0.84 47.97 23.60
CA ASN A 194 -0.35 46.70 23.08
C ASN A 194 0.24 45.79 24.18
N SER A 195 -0.21 45.96 25.43
CA SER A 195 0.36 45.22 26.57
C SER A 195 0.12 43.71 26.52
N GLY A 196 -0.96 43.26 25.87
CA GLY A 196 -1.27 41.84 25.66
C GLY A 196 -1.70 41.05 26.92
N TYR A 197 -1.66 41.67 28.11
CA TYR A 197 -1.95 40.99 29.38
C TYR A 197 -3.38 40.49 29.50
N GLU A 198 -4.34 41.08 28.78
CA GLU A 198 -5.70 40.58 28.66
C GLU A 198 -5.71 39.09 28.28
N GLY A 199 -4.89 38.70 27.29
CA GLY A 199 -4.82 37.32 26.81
C GLY A 199 -4.30 36.31 27.84
N TYR A 200 -3.40 36.71 28.75
CA TYR A 200 -2.88 35.82 29.78
C TYR A 200 -3.95 35.48 30.81
N PHE A 201 -4.71 36.47 31.29
CA PHE A 201 -5.79 36.23 32.26
C PHE A 201 -6.98 35.51 31.61
N THR A 202 -7.35 35.85 30.37
CA THR A 202 -8.36 35.09 29.61
C THR A 202 -7.95 33.63 29.40
N SER A 203 -6.66 33.34 29.19
CA SER A 203 -6.17 31.96 29.10
C SER A 203 -6.37 31.17 30.41
N ILE A 204 -6.12 31.80 31.56
CA ILE A 204 -6.36 31.19 32.88
C ILE A 204 -7.86 30.94 33.10
N GLU A 205 -8.69 31.94 32.79
CA GLU A 205 -10.14 31.83 32.87
C GLU A 205 -10.66 30.67 32.02
N ASN A 206 -10.23 30.59 30.75
CA ASN A 206 -10.64 29.52 29.84
C ASN A 206 -10.20 28.15 30.33
N GLN A 207 -8.95 27.99 30.82
CA GLN A 207 -8.50 26.72 31.38
C GLN A 207 -9.34 26.27 32.60
N ALA A 208 -9.72 27.21 33.47
CA ALA A 208 -10.57 26.93 34.62
C ALA A 208 -11.98 26.50 34.20
N ARG A 209 -12.58 27.21 33.24
CA ARG A 209 -13.91 26.90 32.71
C ARG A 209 -13.92 25.58 31.94
N ASP A 210 -12.99 25.38 31.01
CA ASP A 210 -12.85 24.16 30.22
C ASP A 210 -12.63 22.93 31.12
N PHE A 211 -11.90 23.05 32.23
CA PHE A 211 -11.80 21.97 33.21
C PHE A 211 -13.15 21.61 33.83
N MET A 212 -13.92 22.61 34.26
CA MET A 212 -15.23 22.41 34.88
C MET A 212 -16.24 21.83 33.87
N ASP A 213 -16.27 22.36 32.67
CA ASP A 213 -17.13 21.89 31.59
C ASP A 213 -16.77 20.45 31.20
N GLY A 214 -15.48 20.14 31.05
CA GLY A 214 -15.02 18.78 30.76
C GLY A 214 -15.37 17.78 31.87
N ALA A 215 -15.23 18.18 33.14
CA ALA A 215 -15.61 17.34 34.28
C ALA A 215 -17.13 17.09 34.34
N ASN A 216 -17.93 18.11 34.09
CA ASN A 216 -19.39 17.99 34.04
C ASN A 216 -19.83 17.09 32.87
N LEU A 217 -19.28 17.31 31.68
CA LEU A 217 -19.58 16.49 30.51
C LEU A 217 -19.29 15.01 30.78
N TYR A 218 -18.10 14.71 31.28
CA TYR A 218 -17.74 13.33 31.64
C TYR A 218 -18.70 12.71 32.67
N ALA A 219 -19.13 13.48 33.66
CA ALA A 219 -20.05 13.02 34.70
C ALA A 219 -21.47 12.74 34.18
N GLU A 220 -21.89 13.43 33.12
CA GLU A 220 -23.20 13.27 32.48
C GLU A 220 -23.23 12.16 31.42
N LEU A 221 -22.07 11.73 30.91
CA LEU A 221 -21.99 10.66 29.90
C LEU A 221 -22.62 9.33 30.39
N PRO A 222 -23.42 8.64 29.54
CA PRO A 222 -23.85 7.27 29.78
C PRO A 222 -22.67 6.31 29.99
N ALA A 223 -22.91 5.18 30.66
CA ALA A 223 -21.85 4.23 31.01
C ALA A 223 -21.03 3.71 29.81
N ALA A 224 -21.67 3.48 28.66
CA ALA A 224 -20.99 3.01 27.45
C ALA A 224 -20.05 4.07 26.87
N GLU A 225 -20.52 5.32 26.76
CA GLU A 225 -19.74 6.45 26.26
C GLU A 225 -18.61 6.82 27.24
N ARG A 226 -18.89 6.76 28.54
CA ARG A 226 -17.87 6.96 29.58
C ARG A 226 -16.74 5.94 29.49
N SER A 227 -17.06 4.68 29.24
CA SER A 227 -16.05 3.62 29.05
C SER A 227 -15.14 3.90 27.85
N VAL A 228 -15.67 4.51 26.79
CA VAL A 228 -14.87 4.96 25.63
C VAL A 228 -13.92 6.08 26.05
N ILE A 229 -14.40 7.08 26.78
CA ILE A 229 -13.55 8.17 27.28
C ILE A 229 -12.49 7.66 28.27
N ASP A 230 -12.82 6.73 29.16
CA ASP A 230 -11.88 6.10 30.09
C ASP A 230 -10.75 5.38 29.35
N TYR A 231 -11.10 4.66 28.27
CA TYR A 231 -10.12 4.00 27.41
C TYR A 231 -9.22 5.03 26.71
N ILE A 232 -9.79 6.08 26.10
CA ILE A 232 -9.03 7.14 25.43
C ILE A 232 -8.08 7.81 26.43
N GLN A 233 -8.58 8.19 27.61
CA GLN A 233 -7.79 8.78 28.69
C GLN A 233 -6.63 7.86 29.08
N GLY A 234 -6.90 6.57 29.31
CA GLY A 234 -5.88 5.58 29.64
C GLY A 234 -4.78 5.48 28.58
N VAL A 235 -5.13 5.62 27.30
CA VAL A 235 -4.17 5.61 26.19
C VAL A 235 -3.33 6.89 26.15
N VAL A 236 -3.97 8.06 26.18
CA VAL A 236 -3.27 9.35 25.98
C VAL A 236 -2.47 9.80 27.21
N THR A 237 -2.80 9.29 28.39
CA THR A 237 -2.07 9.57 29.64
C THR A 237 -0.98 8.55 29.97
N ASN A 238 -0.92 7.42 29.26
CA ASN A 238 0.10 6.40 29.50
C ASN A 238 1.41 6.72 28.74
N PRO A 239 2.53 7.00 29.43
CA PRO A 239 3.79 7.37 28.78
C PRO A 239 4.45 6.24 27.98
N ALA A 240 4.10 4.96 28.23
CA ALA A 240 4.68 3.83 27.52
C ALA A 240 4.12 3.67 26.10
N ILE A 241 2.90 4.16 25.85
CA ILE A 241 2.27 4.07 24.53
C ILE A 241 2.84 5.18 23.63
N GLY A 242 3.20 4.85 22.39
CA GLY A 242 3.67 5.81 21.40
C GLY A 242 5.02 6.45 21.69
N SER A 243 5.79 5.94 22.67
CA SER A 243 7.09 6.51 23.07
C SER A 243 8.12 6.47 21.94
N ALA A 244 8.08 5.45 21.08
CA ALA A 244 8.95 5.35 19.91
C ALA A 244 8.71 6.45 18.86
N ASN A 245 7.56 7.12 18.91
CA ASN A 245 7.18 8.21 17.99
C ASN A 245 7.16 9.58 18.70
N ASP A 246 7.71 9.68 19.91
CA ASP A 246 7.72 10.90 20.73
C ASP A 246 6.32 11.54 20.91
N TYR A 247 5.27 10.70 20.99
CA TYR A 247 3.92 11.21 21.18
C TYR A 247 3.73 11.82 22.57
N ARG A 248 3.17 13.03 22.60
CA ARG A 248 2.73 13.72 23.82
C ARG A 248 1.98 12.78 24.76
N THR A 249 2.28 12.91 26.05
CA THR A 249 1.52 12.29 27.13
C THR A 249 0.76 13.37 27.89
N TYR A 250 -0.56 13.24 27.97
CA TYR A 250 -1.41 14.14 28.75
C TYR A 250 -1.32 13.78 30.23
N SER A 251 -1.40 14.78 31.09
CA SER A 251 -1.90 14.58 32.44
C SER A 251 -3.43 14.41 32.43
N VAL A 252 -3.99 13.82 33.49
CA VAL A 252 -5.45 13.71 33.65
C VAL A 252 -6.12 15.07 33.53
N THR A 253 -5.55 16.09 34.19
CA THR A 253 -6.08 17.46 34.17
C THR A 253 -6.06 18.09 32.78
N GLU A 254 -4.97 17.93 32.02
CA GLU A 254 -4.91 18.44 30.64
C GLU A 254 -5.92 17.74 29.73
N PHE A 255 -6.14 16.44 29.92
CA PHE A 255 -7.16 15.72 29.18
C PHE A 255 -8.57 16.20 29.54
N THR A 256 -8.88 16.42 30.83
CA THR A 256 -10.17 16.98 31.25
C THR A 256 -10.42 18.37 30.66
N ILE A 257 -9.41 19.25 30.64
CA ILE A 257 -9.51 20.57 30.00
C ILE A 257 -9.81 20.41 28.50
N LEU A 258 -9.13 19.48 27.82
CA LEU A 258 -9.39 19.20 26.40
C LEU A 258 -10.86 18.80 26.15
N LEU A 259 -11.47 18.00 27.03
CA LEU A 259 -12.88 17.60 26.89
C LEU A 259 -13.82 18.81 26.92
N GLY A 260 -13.64 19.73 27.87
CA GLY A 260 -14.46 20.95 27.93
C GLY A 260 -14.23 21.86 26.74
N SER A 261 -12.98 22.01 26.32
CA SER A 261 -12.61 22.85 25.16
C SER A 261 -13.15 22.32 23.83
N LEU A 262 -13.34 20.99 23.70
CA LEU A 262 -14.02 20.38 22.56
C LEU A 262 -15.53 20.67 22.58
N GLY A 263 -16.12 20.71 23.76
CA GLY A 263 -17.56 20.82 23.98
C GLY A 263 -18.34 19.57 23.55
N ASP A 264 -19.63 19.55 23.88
CA ASP A 264 -20.53 18.39 23.76
C ASP A 264 -20.55 17.80 22.35
N SER A 265 -20.71 18.66 21.33
CA SER A 265 -20.89 18.22 19.95
C SER A 265 -19.68 17.46 19.42
N LYS A 266 -18.47 18.03 19.56
CA LYS A 266 -17.25 17.39 19.05
C LYS A 266 -16.90 16.16 19.88
N LEU A 267 -17.15 16.19 21.19
CA LEU A 267 -16.93 15.05 22.05
C LEU A 267 -17.83 13.87 21.66
N ALA A 268 -19.12 14.12 21.39
CA ALA A 268 -20.06 13.10 20.94
C ALA A 268 -19.59 12.43 19.63
N GLU A 269 -19.13 13.21 18.65
CA GLU A 269 -18.60 12.69 17.39
C GLU A 269 -17.31 11.86 17.58
N ILE A 270 -16.41 12.28 18.48
CA ILE A 270 -15.21 11.51 18.85
C ILE A 270 -15.59 10.16 19.49
N ILE A 271 -16.61 10.16 20.35
CA ILE A 271 -17.13 8.95 20.99
C ILE A 271 -17.74 8.02 19.93
N GLU A 272 -18.60 8.55 19.05
CA GLU A 272 -19.23 7.78 17.96
C GLU A 272 -18.17 7.14 17.06
N PHE A 273 -17.13 7.89 16.68
CA PHE A 273 -16.02 7.38 15.92
C PHE A 273 -15.35 6.17 16.59
N HIS A 274 -15.06 6.25 17.89
CA HIS A 274 -14.44 5.16 18.64
C HIS A 274 -15.37 3.96 18.80
N LEU A 275 -16.67 4.18 19.01
CA LEU A 275 -17.67 3.12 19.01
C LEU A 275 -17.72 2.40 17.65
N GLY A 276 -17.56 3.13 16.54
CA GLY A 276 -17.42 2.55 15.20
C GLY A 276 -16.22 1.62 15.07
N ILE A 277 -15.07 1.98 15.63
CA ILE A 277 -13.88 1.12 15.65
C ILE A 277 -14.13 -0.14 16.50
N LEU A 278 -14.73 0.00 17.68
CA LEU A 278 -15.06 -1.14 18.55
C LEU A 278 -16.02 -2.11 17.85
N LYS A 279 -17.04 -1.58 17.16
CA LYS A 279 -17.95 -2.39 16.36
C LYS A 279 -17.21 -3.12 15.23
N ALA A 280 -16.39 -2.44 14.45
CA ALA A 280 -15.62 -3.06 13.37
C ALA A 280 -14.68 -4.17 13.89
N LYS A 281 -14.07 -3.94 15.07
CA LYS A 281 -13.26 -4.93 15.78
C LYS A 281 -14.10 -6.16 16.18
N ASP A 282 -15.27 -5.97 16.78
CA ASP A 282 -16.15 -7.07 17.18
C ASP A 282 -16.68 -7.85 15.98
N ASP A 283 -17.08 -7.15 14.91
CA ASP A 283 -17.52 -7.76 13.64
C ASP A 283 -16.40 -8.62 13.03
N ALA A 284 -15.17 -8.10 12.97
CA ALA A 284 -14.02 -8.86 12.48
C ALA A 284 -13.76 -10.12 13.31
N LEU A 285 -13.78 -10.00 14.65
CA LEU A 285 -13.57 -11.14 15.55
C LEU A 285 -14.67 -12.21 15.40
N ALA A 286 -15.92 -11.77 15.22
CA ALA A 286 -17.05 -12.67 14.99
C ALA A 286 -16.88 -13.48 13.71
N VAL A 287 -16.53 -12.83 12.59
CA VAL A 287 -16.33 -13.54 11.31
C VAL A 287 -15.11 -14.47 11.36
N ILE A 288 -14.00 -14.05 11.98
CA ILE A 288 -12.81 -14.92 12.17
C ILE A 288 -13.16 -16.19 12.96
N LYS A 289 -14.04 -16.08 13.97
CA LYS A 289 -14.43 -17.22 14.79
C LYS A 289 -15.14 -18.31 13.97
N ASP A 290 -15.86 -17.92 12.93
CA ASP A 290 -16.66 -18.81 12.09
C ASP A 290 -15.86 -19.48 10.96
N VAL A 291 -14.60 -19.06 10.73
CA VAL A 291 -13.65 -19.75 9.85
C VAL A 291 -13.36 -21.16 10.38
N LYS A 292 -13.51 -22.18 9.53
CA LYS A 292 -13.41 -23.59 9.94
C LYS A 292 -11.99 -24.12 9.92
N ARG A 293 -11.17 -23.73 8.95
CA ARG A 293 -9.79 -24.20 8.79
C ARG A 293 -8.87 -23.46 9.75
N ASP A 294 -8.21 -24.22 10.63
CA ASP A 294 -7.33 -23.69 11.68
C ASP A 294 -6.18 -22.86 11.13
N GLU A 295 -5.60 -23.22 9.98
CA GLU A 295 -4.51 -22.47 9.34
C GLU A 295 -4.93 -21.03 9.00
N PHE A 296 -6.07 -20.86 8.33
CA PHE A 296 -6.58 -19.53 7.97
C PHE A 296 -7.06 -18.75 9.18
N LYS A 297 -7.76 -19.43 10.08
CA LYS A 297 -8.21 -18.84 11.33
C LYS A 297 -7.03 -18.26 12.12
N GLN A 298 -5.94 -19.01 12.26
CA GLN A 298 -4.74 -18.55 12.95
C GLN A 298 -4.08 -17.37 12.24
N LYS A 299 -3.98 -17.41 10.91
CA LYS A 299 -3.42 -16.30 10.10
C LYS A 299 -4.23 -15.02 10.26
N LEU A 300 -5.56 -15.11 10.16
CA LEU A 300 -6.48 -13.98 10.36
C LEU A 300 -6.44 -13.47 11.80
N GLN A 301 -6.39 -14.36 12.80
CA GLN A 301 -6.25 -13.98 14.20
C GLN A 301 -4.93 -13.24 14.46
N ASN A 302 -3.83 -13.64 13.83
CA ASN A 302 -2.56 -12.93 13.95
C ASN A 302 -2.64 -11.52 13.34
N LYS A 303 -3.26 -11.36 12.16
CA LYS A 303 -3.50 -10.03 11.55
C LYS A 303 -4.38 -9.15 12.44
N PHE A 304 -5.45 -9.72 13.00
CA PHE A 304 -6.34 -9.05 13.93
C PHE A 304 -5.59 -8.59 15.19
N ASN A 305 -4.80 -9.45 15.79
CA ASN A 305 -4.02 -9.12 17.00
C ASN A 305 -3.04 -7.98 16.70
N ALA A 306 -2.31 -8.04 15.57
CA ALA A 306 -1.39 -6.98 15.17
C ALA A 306 -2.11 -5.62 14.98
N CYS A 307 -3.28 -5.62 14.33
CA CYS A 307 -4.10 -4.42 14.18
C CYS A 307 -4.60 -3.90 15.54
N ASN A 308 -5.11 -4.79 16.39
CA ASN A 308 -5.57 -4.44 17.73
C ASN A 308 -4.45 -3.85 18.61
N ASP A 309 -3.25 -4.42 18.55
CA ASP A 309 -2.11 -4.00 19.36
C ASP A 309 -1.51 -2.68 18.87
N ALA A 310 -1.66 -2.36 17.59
CA ALA A 310 -1.24 -1.08 17.01
C ALA A 310 -2.21 0.08 17.33
N TYR A 311 -3.48 -0.22 17.59
CA TYR A 311 -4.53 0.79 17.77
C TYR A 311 -4.25 1.80 18.90
N PRO A 312 -3.81 1.41 20.12
CA PRO A 312 -3.49 2.37 21.17
C PRO A 312 -2.44 3.41 20.75
N SER A 313 -1.41 3.00 20.01
CA SER A 313 -0.38 3.93 19.52
C SER A 313 -0.96 4.87 18.46
N HIS A 314 -1.77 4.35 17.53
CA HIS A 314 -2.47 5.17 16.53
C HIS A 314 -3.36 6.22 17.20
N LEU A 315 -4.20 5.79 18.14
CA LEU A 315 -5.07 6.66 18.92
C LEU A 315 -4.28 7.76 19.61
N LYS A 316 -3.18 7.43 20.29
CA LYS A 316 -2.34 8.45 20.92
C LYS A 316 -1.78 9.48 19.93
N GLY A 317 -1.43 9.05 18.71
CA GLY A 317 -1.00 9.94 17.63
C GLY A 317 -2.08 10.95 17.18
N LEU A 318 -3.35 10.57 17.24
CA LEU A 318 -4.48 11.48 16.92
C LEU A 318 -4.57 12.64 17.91
N PHE A 319 -4.19 12.39 19.17
CA PHE A 319 -4.18 13.38 20.26
C PHE A 319 -2.84 14.11 20.42
N HIS A 320 -1.89 13.96 19.50
CA HIS A 320 -0.55 14.57 19.67
C HIS A 320 -0.55 16.11 19.70
N GLU A 321 -1.54 16.76 19.10
CA GLU A 321 -1.60 18.22 18.90
C GLU A 321 -2.16 18.98 20.12
N PHE A 322 -1.81 20.25 20.26
CA PHE A 322 -2.26 21.10 21.38
C PHE A 322 -3.68 21.66 21.20
N ALA A 323 -4.11 21.91 19.97
CA ALA A 323 -5.35 22.61 19.69
C ALA A 323 -6.55 21.63 19.61
N PRO A 324 -7.65 21.86 20.36
CA PRO A 324 -8.84 21.00 20.36
C PRO A 324 -9.37 20.72 18.94
N ASP A 325 -9.45 21.75 18.10
CA ASP A 325 -9.92 21.62 16.72
C ASP A 325 -9.03 20.72 15.85
N ARG A 326 -7.72 20.67 16.12
CA ARG A 326 -6.79 19.80 15.42
C ARG A 326 -6.94 18.35 15.87
N VAL A 327 -7.11 18.12 17.18
CA VAL A 327 -7.41 16.79 17.73
C VAL A 327 -8.69 16.25 17.12
N TYR A 328 -9.77 17.03 17.19
CA TYR A 328 -11.06 16.69 16.61
C TYR A 328 -10.93 16.34 15.12
N SER A 329 -10.31 17.22 14.33
CA SER A 329 -10.12 17.00 12.89
C SER A 329 -9.32 15.73 12.60
N ARG A 330 -8.30 15.39 13.40
CA ARG A 330 -7.54 14.15 13.19
C ARG A 330 -8.36 12.90 13.49
N VAL A 331 -9.16 12.94 14.55
CA VAL A 331 -10.00 11.80 14.95
C VAL A 331 -11.04 11.51 13.87
N ILE A 332 -11.85 12.49 13.47
CA ILE A 332 -12.94 12.27 12.50
C ILE A 332 -12.45 11.90 11.10
N ASN A 333 -11.22 12.31 10.73
CA ASN A 333 -10.62 11.98 9.44
C ASN A 333 -9.79 10.69 9.48
N SER A 334 -9.72 10.02 10.62
CA SER A 334 -9.07 8.71 10.69
C SER A 334 -9.96 7.64 10.10
N ASN A 335 -9.36 6.67 9.41
CA ASN A 335 -10.06 5.54 8.81
C ASN A 335 -9.64 4.20 9.43
N TYR A 336 -9.23 4.20 10.70
CA TYR A 336 -8.65 3.01 11.34
C TYR A 336 -9.63 1.82 11.37
N ALA A 337 -10.93 2.08 11.45
CA ALA A 337 -11.98 1.05 11.36
C ALA A 337 -11.88 0.22 10.07
N ASP A 338 -11.40 0.80 8.97
CA ASP A 338 -11.21 0.10 7.68
C ASP A 338 -10.23 -1.07 7.80
N SER A 339 -9.28 -1.01 8.74
CA SER A 339 -8.32 -2.09 8.96
C SER A 339 -9.00 -3.34 9.51
N PHE A 340 -9.92 -3.18 10.46
CA PHE A 340 -10.73 -4.30 10.96
C PHE A 340 -11.74 -4.78 9.91
N ALA A 341 -12.39 -3.84 9.21
CA ALA A 341 -13.32 -4.18 8.13
C ALA A 341 -12.64 -4.99 7.00
N TYR A 342 -11.40 -4.62 6.65
CA TYR A 342 -10.60 -5.38 5.70
C TYR A 342 -10.36 -6.82 6.16
N ILE A 343 -9.98 -7.02 7.42
CA ILE A 343 -9.79 -8.37 7.99
C ILE A 343 -11.11 -9.16 8.00
N ALA A 344 -12.23 -8.52 8.35
CA ALA A 344 -13.55 -9.15 8.29
C ALA A 344 -13.92 -9.58 6.86
N ASN A 345 -13.64 -8.74 5.86
CA ASN A 345 -13.85 -9.07 4.45
C ASN A 345 -12.98 -10.24 4.00
N GLN A 346 -11.70 -10.27 4.38
CA GLN A 346 -10.80 -11.40 4.10
C GLN A 346 -11.35 -12.71 4.71
N ALA A 347 -11.80 -12.66 5.97
CA ALA A 347 -12.39 -13.80 6.64
C ALA A 347 -13.68 -14.28 5.93
N GLY A 348 -14.52 -13.34 5.47
CA GLY A 348 -15.70 -13.63 4.66
C GLY A 348 -15.38 -14.34 3.34
N SER A 349 -14.34 -13.89 2.62
CA SER A 349 -13.85 -14.56 1.41
C SER A 349 -13.34 -15.97 1.69
N VAL A 350 -12.59 -16.17 2.78
CA VAL A 350 -12.15 -17.51 3.20
C VAL A 350 -13.35 -18.43 3.48
N MET A 351 -14.37 -17.96 4.20
CA MET A 351 -15.56 -18.76 4.47
C MET A 351 -16.33 -19.14 3.20
N GLN A 352 -16.40 -18.22 2.23
CA GLN A 352 -17.01 -18.49 0.94
C GLN A 352 -16.23 -19.57 0.17
N PHE A 353 -14.90 -19.48 0.15
CA PHE A 353 -14.04 -20.51 -0.41
C PHE A 353 -14.22 -21.86 0.30
N GLU A 354 -14.23 -21.89 1.63
CA GLU A 354 -14.44 -23.12 2.41
C GLU A 354 -15.74 -23.82 2.03
N LYS A 355 -16.82 -23.06 1.85
CA LYS A 355 -18.12 -23.60 1.42
C LYS A 355 -18.04 -24.21 0.02
N ILE A 356 -17.33 -23.56 -0.91
CA ILE A 356 -17.13 -24.08 -2.27
C ILE A 356 -16.27 -25.35 -2.22
N TYR A 357 -15.14 -25.29 -1.53
CA TYR A 357 -14.19 -26.39 -1.39
C TYR A 357 -14.83 -27.63 -0.74
N GLU A 358 -15.68 -27.46 0.28
CA GLU A 358 -16.43 -28.56 0.90
C GLU A 358 -17.35 -29.29 -0.10
N GLY A 359 -17.87 -28.57 -1.11
CA GLY A 359 -18.72 -29.13 -2.15
C GLY A 359 -17.98 -29.86 -3.28
N LEU A 360 -16.64 -29.79 -3.32
CA LEU A 360 -15.82 -30.46 -4.33
C LEU A 360 -15.63 -31.95 -4.02
N SER A 361 -15.42 -32.74 -5.07
CA SER A 361 -14.94 -34.12 -4.96
C SER A 361 -13.51 -34.16 -4.39
N ASP A 362 -13.05 -35.32 -3.93
CA ASP A 362 -11.68 -35.48 -3.43
C ASP A 362 -10.64 -35.14 -4.50
N ASP A 363 -10.89 -35.54 -5.75
CA ASP A 363 -10.06 -35.17 -6.90
C ASP A 363 -10.07 -33.65 -7.15
N GLY A 364 -11.25 -33.02 -7.06
CA GLY A 364 -11.37 -31.57 -7.22
C GLY A 364 -10.63 -30.81 -6.12
N LYS A 365 -10.65 -31.31 -4.89
CA LYS A 365 -9.88 -30.76 -3.77
C LYS A 365 -8.37 -30.89 -4.00
N ALA A 366 -7.93 -32.06 -4.47
CA ALA A 366 -6.53 -32.30 -4.82
C ALA A 366 -6.03 -31.33 -5.90
N VAL A 367 -6.85 -31.05 -6.92
CA VAL A 367 -6.53 -30.03 -7.94
C VAL A 367 -6.39 -28.64 -7.34
N ILE A 368 -7.31 -28.21 -6.47
CA ILE A 368 -7.21 -26.89 -5.82
C ILE A 368 -5.96 -26.80 -4.95
N ASP A 369 -5.62 -27.85 -4.21
CA ASP A 369 -4.42 -27.90 -3.37
C ASP A 369 -3.15 -27.91 -4.23
N TYR A 370 -3.17 -28.58 -5.39
CA TYR A 370 -2.09 -28.54 -6.38
C TYR A 370 -1.88 -27.13 -6.96
N ILE A 371 -2.96 -26.47 -7.43
CA ILE A 371 -2.89 -25.09 -7.93
C ILE A 371 -2.35 -24.16 -6.85
N ARG A 372 -2.87 -24.25 -5.62
CA ARG A 372 -2.38 -23.47 -4.47
C ARG A 372 -0.87 -23.69 -4.27
N GLY A 373 -0.44 -24.94 -4.29
CA GLY A 373 0.95 -25.35 -4.10
C GLY A 373 1.92 -24.80 -5.15
N ILE A 374 1.44 -24.41 -6.33
CA ILE A 374 2.25 -23.79 -7.38
C ILE A 374 2.18 -22.26 -7.33
N VAL A 375 0.97 -21.72 -7.18
CA VAL A 375 0.71 -20.28 -7.30
C VAL A 375 1.23 -19.50 -6.08
N VAL A 376 1.15 -20.08 -4.88
CA VAL A 376 1.49 -19.39 -3.62
C VAL A 376 2.97 -19.57 -3.22
N THR A 377 3.68 -20.54 -3.81
CA THR A 377 5.12 -20.76 -3.54
C THR A 377 6.02 -19.78 -4.30
N SER A 378 6.97 -19.18 -3.57
CA SER A 378 8.12 -18.50 -4.16
C SER A 378 9.08 -19.54 -4.76
N GLY A 379 9.47 -19.37 -6.04
CA GLY A 379 10.47 -20.21 -6.71
C GLY A 379 10.00 -21.00 -7.95
N VAL A 380 8.72 -20.98 -8.29
CA VAL A 380 8.25 -21.40 -9.63
C VAL A 380 8.29 -20.17 -10.55
N GLY A 381 9.20 -20.16 -11.53
CA GLY A 381 9.41 -19.05 -12.49
C GLY A 381 10.36 -17.94 -12.03
N ASP A 382 10.80 -17.08 -12.98
CA ASP A 382 11.60 -15.87 -12.75
C ASP A 382 10.73 -14.75 -12.16
N ASP A 383 10.48 -14.78 -10.85
CA ASP A 383 9.63 -13.79 -10.18
C ASP A 383 10.48 -12.78 -9.38
N ASP A 384 10.78 -11.65 -10.04
CA ASP A 384 11.39 -10.44 -9.45
C ASP A 384 10.34 -9.48 -8.85
N SER A 385 9.06 -9.89 -8.74
CA SER A 385 8.00 -9.01 -8.23
C SER A 385 7.98 -8.95 -6.69
N ALA A 386 7.81 -7.74 -6.16
CA ALA A 386 7.97 -7.43 -4.73
C ALA A 386 6.80 -7.90 -3.85
N ASP A 387 5.67 -8.31 -4.43
CA ASP A 387 4.47 -8.76 -3.72
C ASP A 387 4.15 -10.21 -4.12
N ALA A 388 4.52 -11.17 -3.27
CA ALA A 388 4.21 -12.58 -3.51
C ALA A 388 2.69 -12.81 -3.51
N TYR A 389 2.16 -13.46 -4.56
CA TYR A 389 0.77 -13.88 -4.62
C TYR A 389 0.43 -14.79 -3.43
N THR A 390 -0.62 -14.44 -2.69
CA THR A 390 -0.93 -15.09 -1.42
C THR A 390 -2.11 -16.05 -1.53
N ASP A 391 -2.24 -16.93 -0.54
CA ASP A 391 -3.48 -17.69 -0.29
C ASP A 391 -4.72 -16.80 -0.32
N ASP A 392 -4.63 -15.57 0.22
CA ASP A 392 -5.77 -14.65 0.30
C ASP A 392 -6.20 -14.21 -1.10
N ASP A 393 -5.25 -13.96 -2.00
CA ASP A 393 -5.50 -13.57 -3.40
C ASP A 393 -6.14 -14.72 -4.18
N LEU A 394 -5.60 -15.93 -4.02
CA LEU A 394 -6.16 -17.13 -4.63
C LEU A 394 -7.61 -17.36 -4.19
N TYR A 395 -7.90 -17.31 -2.89
CA TYR A 395 -9.25 -17.60 -2.39
C TYR A 395 -10.23 -16.50 -2.74
N ALA A 396 -9.81 -15.23 -2.75
CA ALA A 396 -10.65 -14.16 -3.25
C ALA A 396 -11.01 -14.39 -4.72
N LEU A 397 -10.04 -14.81 -5.55
CA LEU A 397 -10.27 -15.13 -6.95
C LEU A 397 -11.24 -16.31 -7.11
N LEU A 398 -10.96 -17.44 -6.44
CA LEU A 398 -11.77 -18.65 -6.50
C LEU A 398 -13.19 -18.46 -5.94
N SER A 399 -13.36 -17.63 -4.91
CA SER A 399 -14.68 -17.32 -4.34
C SER A 399 -15.55 -16.50 -5.28
N ASN A 400 -14.93 -15.73 -6.17
CA ASN A 400 -15.61 -14.90 -7.17
C ASN A 400 -15.79 -15.62 -8.51
N LEU A 401 -15.31 -16.86 -8.65
CA LEU A 401 -15.64 -17.72 -9.78
C LEU A 401 -17.06 -18.28 -9.63
N ASP A 402 -17.81 -18.27 -10.74
CA ASP A 402 -19.04 -19.05 -10.83
C ASP A 402 -18.74 -20.54 -10.66
N ALA A 403 -19.63 -21.27 -9.99
CA ALA A 403 -19.44 -22.69 -9.68
C ALA A 403 -19.23 -23.56 -10.94
N LEU A 404 -19.88 -23.23 -12.06
CA LEU A 404 -19.67 -23.91 -13.34
C LEU A 404 -18.26 -23.65 -13.87
N LYS A 405 -17.79 -22.41 -13.81
CA LYS A 405 -16.44 -22.05 -14.28
C LYS A 405 -15.34 -22.70 -13.44
N LEU A 406 -15.51 -22.75 -12.12
CA LEU A 406 -14.57 -23.45 -11.24
C LEU A 406 -14.54 -24.95 -11.56
N LYS A 407 -15.71 -25.55 -11.83
CA LYS A 407 -15.79 -26.95 -12.22
C LYS A 407 -15.06 -27.21 -13.55
N GLU A 408 -15.23 -26.35 -14.55
CA GLU A 408 -14.51 -26.46 -15.83
C GLU A 408 -13.00 -26.33 -15.65
N ILE A 409 -12.53 -25.40 -14.81
CA ILE A 409 -11.10 -25.28 -14.44
C ILE A 409 -10.59 -26.61 -13.85
N ILE A 410 -11.33 -27.18 -12.89
CA ILE A 410 -10.95 -28.44 -12.25
C ILE A 410 -10.89 -29.58 -13.29
N GLU A 411 -11.89 -29.69 -14.16
CA GLU A 411 -11.93 -30.72 -15.21
C GLU A 411 -10.73 -30.63 -16.16
N VAL A 412 -10.32 -29.42 -16.55
CA VAL A 412 -9.12 -29.22 -17.39
C VAL A 412 -7.86 -29.68 -16.67
N TYR A 413 -7.66 -29.33 -15.40
CA TYR A 413 -6.48 -29.75 -14.66
C TYR A 413 -6.44 -31.25 -14.37
N LEU A 414 -7.59 -31.89 -14.11
CA LEU A 414 -7.69 -33.36 -14.03
C LEU A 414 -7.29 -34.02 -15.36
N GLU A 415 -7.74 -33.45 -16.48
CA GLU A 415 -7.38 -33.96 -17.80
C GLU A 415 -5.90 -33.78 -18.10
N ILE A 416 -5.31 -32.64 -17.74
CA ILE A 416 -3.86 -32.40 -17.82
C ILE A 416 -3.10 -33.45 -17.00
N GLU A 417 -3.47 -33.67 -15.74
CA GLU A 417 -2.83 -34.68 -14.88
C GLU A 417 -2.91 -36.08 -15.50
N ARG A 418 -4.08 -36.43 -16.07
CA ARG A 418 -4.29 -37.71 -16.76
C ARG A 418 -3.35 -37.87 -17.96
N VAL A 419 -3.35 -36.91 -18.89
CA VAL A 419 -2.52 -37.02 -20.11
C VAL A 419 -1.03 -36.90 -19.80
N GLN A 420 -0.66 -36.12 -18.79
CA GLN A 420 0.71 -36.01 -18.30
C GLN A 420 1.21 -37.34 -17.74
N LYS A 421 0.38 -38.02 -16.93
CA LYS A 421 0.70 -39.36 -16.42
C LYS A 421 0.82 -40.38 -17.55
N GLU A 422 -0.13 -40.40 -18.48
CA GLU A 422 -0.08 -41.30 -19.64
C GLU A 422 1.17 -41.07 -20.49
N ALA A 423 1.58 -39.82 -20.69
CA ALA A 423 2.82 -39.49 -21.39
C ALA A 423 4.05 -40.02 -20.63
N SER A 424 4.12 -39.77 -19.32
CA SER A 424 5.22 -40.25 -18.48
C SER A 424 5.32 -41.78 -18.48
N ASP A 425 4.19 -42.47 -18.30
CA ASP A 425 4.13 -43.94 -18.32
C ASP A 425 4.56 -44.50 -19.69
N ALA A 426 4.06 -43.92 -20.79
CA ALA A 426 4.44 -44.32 -22.14
C ALA A 426 5.94 -44.11 -22.43
N ILE A 427 6.54 -43.03 -21.90
CA ILE A 427 7.99 -42.78 -22.03
C ILE A 427 8.78 -43.81 -21.21
N GLU A 428 8.31 -44.15 -20.01
CA GLU A 428 8.97 -45.14 -19.16
C GLU A 428 9.02 -46.54 -19.80
N ASP A 429 7.98 -46.90 -20.57
CA ASP A 429 7.86 -48.19 -21.26
C ASP A 429 8.76 -48.35 -22.50
N ILE A 430 9.42 -47.28 -22.96
CA ILE A 430 10.36 -47.32 -24.11
C ILE A 430 11.63 -48.08 -23.73
N LYS A 431 12.05 -49.04 -24.56
CA LYS A 431 13.24 -49.87 -24.28
C LYS A 431 14.54 -49.26 -24.80
N LYS A 432 14.49 -48.51 -25.90
CA LYS A 432 15.65 -47.86 -26.50
C LYS A 432 15.98 -46.60 -25.70
N GLU A 433 17.08 -46.70 -24.94
CA GLU A 433 17.52 -45.68 -23.99
C GLU A 433 17.72 -44.29 -24.61
N GLU A 434 18.19 -44.20 -25.85
CA GLU A 434 18.39 -42.93 -26.54
C GLU A 434 17.05 -42.22 -26.80
N LEU A 435 16.05 -42.93 -27.33
CA LEU A 435 14.71 -42.39 -27.58
C LEU A 435 13.99 -42.04 -26.28
N LYS A 436 14.10 -42.91 -25.28
CA LYS A 436 13.55 -42.65 -23.94
C LYS A 436 14.11 -41.36 -23.35
N LYS A 437 15.43 -41.15 -23.40
CA LYS A 437 16.07 -39.91 -22.90
C LYS A 437 15.63 -38.67 -23.66
N GLN A 438 15.48 -38.75 -24.98
CA GLN A 438 15.03 -37.64 -25.81
C GLN A 438 13.61 -37.20 -25.43
N LEU A 439 12.65 -38.14 -25.43
CA LEU A 439 11.25 -37.86 -25.10
C LEU A 439 11.09 -37.45 -23.63
N LYS A 440 11.88 -38.04 -22.72
CA LYS A 440 11.90 -37.63 -21.31
C LYS A 440 12.34 -36.17 -21.17
N ARG A 441 13.38 -35.76 -21.90
CA ARG A 441 13.83 -34.35 -21.90
C ARG A 441 12.77 -33.41 -22.45
N GLU A 442 12.08 -33.79 -23.53
CA GLU A 442 10.97 -32.99 -24.08
C GLU A 442 9.82 -32.84 -23.07
N PHE A 443 9.43 -33.94 -22.42
CA PHE A 443 8.42 -33.94 -21.36
C PHE A 443 8.82 -33.04 -20.19
N ASP A 444 10.05 -33.17 -19.68
CA ASP A 444 10.51 -32.41 -18.51
C ASP A 444 10.58 -30.91 -18.81
N VAL A 445 11.11 -30.51 -19.99
CA VAL A 445 11.15 -29.11 -20.43
C VAL A 445 9.74 -28.53 -20.58
N TYR A 446 8.82 -29.28 -21.18
CA TYR A 446 7.44 -28.81 -21.32
C TYR A 446 6.71 -28.73 -19.98
N ASN A 447 6.99 -29.66 -19.06
CA ASN A 447 6.41 -29.63 -17.72
C ASN A 447 6.85 -28.38 -16.94
N GLU A 448 8.13 -27.99 -17.01
CA GLU A 448 8.61 -26.74 -16.41
C GLU A 448 7.87 -25.52 -16.98
N PHE A 449 7.68 -25.48 -18.30
CA PHE A 449 6.91 -24.43 -18.96
C PHE A 449 5.44 -24.40 -18.48
N TYR A 450 4.79 -25.56 -18.40
CA TYR A 450 3.42 -25.68 -17.91
C TYR A 450 3.26 -25.16 -16.48
N LEU A 451 4.17 -25.51 -15.56
CA LEU A 451 4.13 -25.01 -14.18
C LEU A 451 4.27 -23.50 -14.12
N SER A 452 5.15 -22.92 -14.95
CA SER A 452 5.31 -21.47 -15.06
C SER A 452 4.06 -20.78 -15.63
N ASP A 453 3.43 -21.36 -16.65
CA ASP A 453 2.23 -20.78 -17.27
C ASP A 453 1.01 -20.90 -16.33
N LEU A 454 0.85 -22.04 -15.63
CA LEU A 454 -0.14 -22.20 -14.57
C LEU A 454 -0.02 -21.06 -13.56
N LYS A 455 1.19 -20.79 -13.07
CA LYS A 455 1.40 -19.68 -12.14
C LYS A 455 1.01 -18.34 -12.75
N SER A 456 1.49 -18.02 -13.97
CA SER A 456 1.14 -16.77 -14.68
C SER A 456 -0.37 -16.60 -14.87
N ILE A 457 -1.11 -17.67 -15.17
CA ILE A 457 -2.56 -17.61 -15.36
C ILE A 457 -3.26 -17.04 -14.14
N PHE A 458 -2.89 -17.48 -12.92
CA PHE A 458 -3.52 -17.03 -11.68
C PHE A 458 -2.93 -15.71 -11.16
N VAL A 459 -1.62 -15.51 -11.28
CA VAL A 459 -0.93 -14.30 -10.80
C VAL A 459 -1.25 -13.07 -11.66
N ASP A 460 -1.18 -13.22 -12.99
CA ASP A 460 -1.53 -12.13 -13.94
C ASP A 460 -3.03 -12.06 -14.23
N GLY A 461 -3.80 -13.04 -13.75
CA GLY A 461 -5.24 -13.13 -13.88
C GLY A 461 -5.95 -12.16 -12.95
N TYR A 462 -5.94 -10.87 -13.27
CA TYR A 462 -6.56 -9.81 -12.44
C TYR A 462 -8.06 -10.03 -12.16
N ASP A 463 -8.77 -10.78 -13.00
CA ASP A 463 -10.17 -11.13 -12.79
C ASP A 463 -10.44 -12.64 -13.00
N PRO A 464 -11.44 -13.21 -12.29
CA PRO A 464 -11.70 -14.65 -12.34
C PRO A 464 -12.15 -15.15 -13.72
N GLY A 465 -12.70 -14.28 -14.58
CA GLY A 465 -13.07 -14.63 -15.94
C GLY A 465 -11.84 -14.81 -16.85
N SER A 466 -10.81 -14.00 -16.66
CA SER A 466 -9.52 -14.15 -17.37
C SER A 466 -8.85 -15.48 -17.03
N VAL A 467 -8.79 -15.85 -15.73
CA VAL A 467 -8.24 -17.15 -15.28
C VAL A 467 -8.97 -18.31 -15.94
N HIS A 468 -10.31 -18.29 -15.88
CA HIS A 468 -11.15 -19.31 -16.52
C HIS A 468 -10.86 -19.41 -18.03
N ASN A 469 -10.86 -18.29 -18.75
CA ASN A 469 -10.66 -18.26 -20.19
C ASN A 469 -9.27 -18.75 -20.62
N ARG A 470 -8.22 -18.37 -19.89
CA ARG A 470 -6.84 -18.83 -20.18
C ARG A 470 -6.66 -20.32 -19.86
N THR A 471 -7.30 -20.81 -18.81
CA THR A 471 -7.26 -22.24 -18.44
C THR A 471 -7.98 -23.10 -19.47
N VAL A 472 -9.23 -22.77 -19.80
CA VAL A 472 -10.09 -23.60 -20.66
C VAL A 472 -9.63 -23.62 -22.11
N ASN A 473 -9.07 -22.53 -22.62
CA ASN A 473 -8.56 -22.45 -23.99
C ASN A 473 -7.04 -22.73 -24.08
N GLY A 474 -6.43 -23.25 -23.01
CA GLY A 474 -5.01 -23.60 -23.01
C GLY A 474 -4.73 -24.84 -23.86
N GLU A 475 -3.52 -24.93 -24.42
CA GLU A 475 -3.10 -26.06 -25.27
C GLU A 475 -2.43 -27.20 -24.48
N HIS A 476 -2.39 -27.14 -23.15
CA HIS A 476 -1.60 -28.09 -22.35
C HIS A 476 -2.03 -29.55 -22.52
N VAL A 477 -3.34 -29.80 -22.61
CA VAL A 477 -3.88 -31.15 -22.87
C VAL A 477 -3.37 -31.68 -24.22
N ASP A 478 -3.41 -30.85 -25.26
CA ASP A 478 -2.97 -31.23 -26.61
C ASP A 478 -1.47 -31.50 -26.66
N LYS A 479 -0.65 -30.68 -25.97
CA LYS A 479 0.81 -30.85 -25.94
C LYS A 479 1.23 -32.12 -25.21
N PHE A 480 0.69 -32.40 -24.03
CA PHE A 480 0.98 -33.65 -23.32
C PHE A 480 0.42 -34.88 -24.07
N THR A 481 -0.75 -34.74 -24.71
CA THR A 481 -1.31 -35.77 -25.60
C THR A 481 -0.37 -36.08 -26.75
N LYS A 482 0.21 -35.06 -27.38
CA LYS A 482 1.19 -35.24 -28.46
C LYS A 482 2.42 -36.00 -27.97
N ILE A 483 3.02 -35.59 -26.83
CA ILE A 483 4.19 -36.27 -26.26
C ILE A 483 3.89 -37.75 -25.96
N ARG A 484 2.71 -38.05 -25.41
CA ARG A 484 2.24 -39.43 -25.19
C ARG A 484 2.16 -40.21 -26.49
N ASP A 485 1.59 -39.62 -27.54
CA ASP A 485 1.40 -40.29 -28.82
C ASP A 485 2.73 -40.50 -29.57
N ASP A 486 3.68 -39.57 -29.43
CA ASP A 486 5.06 -39.72 -29.90
C ASP A 486 5.78 -40.87 -29.17
N ALA A 487 5.61 -40.99 -27.84
CA ALA A 487 6.14 -42.11 -27.05
C ALA A 487 5.53 -43.46 -27.45
N ARG A 488 4.20 -43.52 -27.65
CA ARG A 488 3.52 -44.73 -28.16
C ARG A 488 3.99 -45.11 -29.57
N SER A 489 4.25 -44.12 -30.42
CA SER A 489 4.80 -44.35 -31.76
C SER A 489 6.21 -44.92 -31.71
N ALA A 490 7.05 -44.46 -30.76
CA ALA A 490 8.37 -45.03 -30.51
C ALA A 490 8.30 -46.50 -30.05
N MET A 491 7.36 -46.85 -29.17
CA MET A 491 7.11 -48.24 -28.80
C MET A 491 6.62 -49.09 -29.98
N GLY A 492 5.76 -48.53 -30.84
CA GLY A 492 5.31 -49.16 -32.08
C GLY A 492 6.47 -49.48 -33.02
N LEU A 493 7.43 -48.57 -33.14
CA LEU A 493 8.66 -48.77 -33.88
C LEU A 493 9.47 -49.95 -33.31
N GLU A 494 9.71 -49.98 -32.00
CA GLU A 494 10.45 -51.08 -31.36
C GLU A 494 9.79 -52.45 -31.61
N ASN A 495 8.47 -52.52 -31.48
CA ASN A 495 7.73 -53.74 -31.73
C ASN A 495 7.80 -54.16 -33.21
N LEU A 496 7.79 -53.20 -34.14
CA LEU A 496 8.03 -53.49 -35.55
C LEU A 496 9.42 -54.11 -35.72
N TYR A 497 10.49 -53.47 -35.23
CA TYR A 497 11.87 -53.98 -35.37
C TYR A 497 12.05 -55.40 -34.82
N VAL A 498 11.40 -55.74 -33.70
CA VAL A 498 11.42 -57.11 -33.13
C VAL A 498 10.70 -58.12 -34.04
N GLY A 499 9.65 -57.68 -34.76
CA GLY A 499 8.89 -58.50 -35.69
C GLY A 499 9.48 -58.63 -37.09
N LEU A 500 10.46 -57.79 -37.45
CA LEU A 500 11.15 -57.85 -38.74
C LEU A 500 12.09 -59.06 -38.83
N SER A 501 12.16 -59.63 -40.03
CA SER A 501 13.18 -60.60 -40.42
C SER A 501 14.57 -59.98 -40.48
N ALA A 502 15.62 -60.82 -40.53
CA ALA A 502 16.99 -60.36 -40.66
C ALA A 502 17.21 -59.49 -41.92
N ASP A 503 16.55 -59.85 -43.03
CA ASP A 503 16.68 -59.12 -44.30
C ASP A 503 15.98 -57.74 -44.22
N GLU A 504 14.81 -57.67 -43.59
CA GLU A 504 14.10 -56.40 -43.36
C GLU A 504 14.88 -55.46 -42.42
N GLN A 505 15.54 -56.00 -41.38
CA GLN A 505 16.43 -55.21 -40.53
C GLN A 505 17.64 -54.69 -41.31
N LEU A 506 18.22 -55.51 -42.18
CA LEU A 506 19.32 -55.08 -43.06
C LEU A 506 18.89 -53.97 -44.03
N VAL A 507 17.67 -54.03 -44.55
CA VAL A 507 17.10 -52.96 -45.39
C VAL A 507 17.06 -51.64 -44.65
N ILE A 508 16.57 -51.63 -43.41
CA ILE A 508 16.56 -50.42 -42.58
C ILE A 508 17.97 -49.87 -42.37
N GLU A 509 18.93 -50.74 -42.04
CA GLU A 509 20.32 -50.35 -41.85
C GLU A 509 20.94 -49.81 -43.15
N HIS A 510 20.54 -50.39 -44.29
CA HIS A 510 20.94 -49.92 -45.61
C HIS A 510 20.40 -48.52 -45.90
N ILE A 511 19.10 -48.29 -45.67
CA ILE A 511 18.47 -46.97 -45.78
C ILE A 511 19.18 -45.98 -44.86
N ARG A 512 19.36 -46.32 -43.57
CA ARG A 512 20.07 -45.48 -42.60
C ARG A 512 21.44 -45.09 -43.13
N SER A 513 22.22 -46.06 -43.63
CA SER A 513 23.56 -45.82 -44.14
C SER A 513 23.59 -44.88 -45.36
N ALA A 514 22.56 -44.93 -46.21
CA ALA A 514 22.43 -44.05 -47.36
C ALA A 514 22.08 -42.61 -46.94
N VAL A 515 21.08 -42.46 -46.07
CA VAL A 515 20.56 -41.13 -45.68
C VAL A 515 21.45 -40.38 -44.70
N SER A 516 22.28 -41.11 -43.93
CA SER A 516 23.24 -40.51 -42.98
C SER A 516 24.62 -40.24 -43.56
N ASN A 517 24.96 -40.78 -44.73
CA ASN A 517 26.28 -40.57 -45.32
C ASN A 517 26.35 -39.21 -46.04
N PRO A 518 27.19 -38.26 -45.61
CA PRO A 518 27.29 -36.94 -46.23
C PRO A 518 27.85 -36.96 -47.66
N ASN A 519 28.46 -38.08 -48.10
CA ASN A 519 29.07 -38.21 -49.43
C ASN A 519 28.12 -38.82 -50.48
N ILE A 520 26.89 -39.16 -50.10
CA ILE A 520 25.85 -39.68 -50.99
C ILE A 520 24.84 -38.56 -51.30
N GLY A 521 24.27 -38.55 -52.50
CA GLY A 521 23.20 -37.63 -52.92
C GLY A 521 23.66 -36.32 -53.57
N HIS A 522 22.69 -35.47 -53.94
CA HIS A 522 22.92 -34.16 -54.52
C HIS A 522 23.11 -33.07 -53.46
N ILE A 523 23.55 -31.87 -53.85
CA ILE A 523 23.73 -30.73 -52.92
C ILE A 523 22.44 -30.32 -52.21
N SER A 524 21.28 -30.71 -52.74
CA SER A 524 19.94 -30.47 -52.20
C SER A 524 19.41 -31.64 -51.36
N SER A 525 20.18 -32.71 -51.15
CA SER A 525 19.78 -33.86 -50.35
C SER A 525 20.05 -33.63 -48.86
N ASN A 526 19.08 -33.96 -48.01
CA ASN A 526 19.23 -33.90 -46.56
C ASN A 526 20.16 -35.01 -46.07
N THR A 527 21.05 -34.69 -45.13
CA THR A 527 21.88 -35.68 -44.44
C THR A 527 21.42 -35.78 -43.00
N TYR A 528 20.90 -36.94 -42.62
CA TYR A 528 20.35 -37.19 -41.31
C TYR A 528 21.45 -37.63 -40.34
N THR A 529 21.42 -37.13 -39.11
CA THR A 529 22.03 -37.83 -37.98
C THR A 529 21.24 -39.10 -37.67
N ASP A 530 21.86 -40.05 -36.94
CA ASP A 530 21.14 -41.26 -36.51
C ASP A 530 19.89 -40.90 -35.70
N ASP A 531 19.98 -39.89 -34.83
CA ASP A 531 18.87 -39.41 -34.01
C ASP A 531 17.73 -38.82 -34.86
N GLU A 532 18.06 -37.98 -35.85
CA GLU A 532 17.06 -37.41 -36.77
C GLU A 532 16.39 -38.49 -37.62
N PHE A 533 17.15 -39.49 -38.07
CA PHE A 533 16.60 -40.62 -38.82
C PHE A 533 15.62 -41.43 -37.97
N TYR A 534 16.00 -41.82 -36.75
CA TYR A 534 15.10 -42.58 -35.87
C TYR A 534 13.86 -41.75 -35.47
N SER A 535 14.01 -40.44 -35.23
CA SER A 535 12.88 -39.55 -34.96
C SER A 535 11.91 -39.48 -36.15
N MET A 536 12.42 -39.40 -37.37
CA MET A 536 11.59 -39.44 -38.58
C MET A 536 10.84 -40.77 -38.69
N LEU A 537 11.48 -41.92 -38.38
CA LEU A 537 10.80 -43.21 -38.38
C LEU A 537 9.65 -43.29 -37.37
N VAL A 538 9.84 -42.72 -36.17
CA VAL A 538 8.77 -42.62 -35.17
C VAL A 538 7.59 -41.83 -35.72
N ASN A 539 7.87 -40.69 -36.36
CA ASN A 539 6.83 -39.82 -36.90
C ASN A 539 6.15 -40.36 -38.16
N LEU A 540 6.83 -41.19 -38.96
CA LEU A 540 6.22 -41.94 -40.07
C LEU A 540 5.19 -42.96 -39.57
N GLY A 541 5.44 -43.54 -38.40
CA GLY A 541 4.61 -44.57 -37.79
C GLY A 541 4.88 -45.96 -38.37
N ALA A 542 4.55 -46.99 -37.58
CA ALA A 542 4.90 -48.38 -37.88
C ALA A 542 4.26 -48.92 -39.18
N LEU A 543 3.07 -48.44 -39.56
CA LEU A 543 2.37 -48.86 -40.78
C LEU A 543 3.12 -48.40 -42.04
N ARG A 544 3.33 -47.09 -42.18
CA ARG A 544 4.05 -46.51 -43.33
C ARG A 544 5.48 -47.03 -43.42
N LEU A 545 6.15 -47.20 -42.28
CA LEU A 545 7.49 -47.76 -42.26
C LEU A 545 7.50 -49.21 -42.81
N LYS A 546 6.50 -50.04 -42.46
CA LYS A 546 6.40 -51.39 -42.99
C LYS A 546 6.26 -51.38 -44.51
N GLU A 547 5.40 -50.52 -45.06
CA GLU A 547 5.22 -50.36 -46.51
C GLU A 547 6.52 -49.92 -47.20
N ILE A 548 7.25 -48.97 -46.62
CA ILE A 548 8.58 -48.54 -47.09
C ILE A 548 9.58 -49.69 -47.06
N ILE A 549 9.59 -50.50 -46.00
CA ILE A 549 10.48 -51.68 -45.89
C ILE A 549 10.15 -52.68 -46.99
N GLU A 550 8.87 -52.95 -47.26
CA GLU A 550 8.45 -53.88 -48.33
C GLU A 550 8.94 -53.41 -49.71
N VAL A 551 8.88 -52.11 -50.01
CA VAL A 551 9.43 -51.55 -51.27
C VAL A 551 10.93 -51.79 -51.35
N TYR A 552 11.68 -51.42 -50.32
CA TYR A 552 13.13 -51.52 -50.33
C TYR A 552 13.65 -52.95 -50.20
N LEU A 553 12.89 -53.87 -49.61
CA LEU A 553 13.24 -55.29 -49.52
C LEU A 553 13.30 -55.94 -50.90
N ASP A 554 12.35 -55.61 -51.79
CA ASP A 554 12.34 -56.11 -53.17
C ASP A 554 13.55 -55.57 -53.95
N ILE A 555 13.85 -54.29 -53.81
CA ILE A 555 15.01 -53.66 -54.45
C ILE A 555 16.31 -54.26 -53.91
N TYR A 556 16.43 -54.39 -52.59
CA TYR A 556 17.60 -54.97 -51.93
C TYR A 556 17.83 -56.42 -52.34
N SER A 557 16.76 -57.21 -52.48
CA SER A 557 16.84 -58.59 -52.98
C SER A 557 17.35 -58.66 -54.42
N ALA A 558 16.82 -57.82 -55.33
CA ALA A 558 17.28 -57.76 -56.72
C ALA A 558 18.76 -57.35 -56.82
N ARG A 559 19.16 -56.39 -55.98
CA ARG A 559 20.54 -55.91 -55.85
C ARG A 559 21.50 -57.02 -55.41
N GLU A 560 21.17 -57.77 -54.35
CA GLU A 560 21.98 -58.88 -53.85
C GLU A 560 22.01 -60.08 -54.83
N ASP A 561 20.92 -60.33 -55.55
CA ASP A 561 20.89 -61.32 -56.64
C ASP A 561 21.86 -60.97 -57.78
N ALA A 562 21.90 -59.70 -58.17
CA ALA A 562 22.84 -59.21 -59.18
C ALA A 562 24.30 -59.39 -58.74
N LEU A 563 24.63 -59.02 -57.49
CA LEU A 563 25.95 -59.25 -56.91
C LEU A 563 26.34 -60.74 -56.94
N ARG A 564 25.46 -61.62 -56.46
CA ARG A 564 25.71 -63.06 -56.46
C ARG A 564 25.90 -63.61 -57.87
N ALA A 565 25.16 -63.11 -58.85
CA ALA A 565 25.33 -63.51 -60.25
C ALA A 565 26.72 -63.10 -60.78
N ILE A 566 27.15 -61.86 -60.50
CA ILE A 566 28.48 -61.34 -60.87
C ILE A 566 29.61 -62.15 -60.22
N GLU A 567 29.47 -62.50 -58.94
CA GLU A 567 30.48 -63.27 -58.21
C GLU A 567 30.75 -64.64 -58.82
N ASN A 568 29.72 -65.24 -59.43
CA ASN A 568 29.75 -66.56 -60.06
C ASN A 568 30.32 -66.57 -61.50
N ILE A 569 30.73 -65.41 -62.04
CA ILE A 569 31.36 -65.32 -63.36
C ILE A 569 32.80 -65.85 -63.29
N ASN A 570 33.16 -66.76 -64.20
CA ASN A 570 34.49 -67.37 -64.24
C ASN A 570 35.56 -66.48 -64.89
N LYS A 571 35.16 -65.61 -65.84
CA LYS A 571 36.08 -64.74 -66.59
C LYS A 571 36.29 -63.42 -65.85
N GLU A 572 37.51 -63.23 -65.36
CA GLU A 572 37.86 -62.08 -64.50
C GLU A 572 37.59 -60.71 -65.17
N ASP A 573 37.91 -60.54 -66.46
CA ASP A 573 37.68 -59.27 -67.15
C ASP A 573 36.18 -58.91 -67.19
N SER A 574 35.33 -59.89 -67.51
CA SER A 574 33.87 -59.69 -67.57
C SER A 574 33.26 -59.49 -66.19
N LYS A 575 33.81 -60.17 -65.16
CA LYS A 575 33.44 -59.97 -63.77
C LYS A 575 33.77 -58.55 -63.31
N GLN A 576 34.94 -58.03 -63.64
CA GLN A 576 35.36 -56.67 -63.26
C GLN A 576 34.59 -55.57 -64.01
N GLU A 577 34.20 -55.81 -65.26
CA GLU A 577 33.37 -54.89 -66.04
C GLU A 577 31.96 -54.79 -65.45
N LEU A 578 31.29 -55.93 -65.24
CA LEU A 578 29.97 -55.95 -64.61
C LEU A 578 29.99 -55.46 -63.16
N LYS A 579 31.08 -55.70 -62.43
CA LYS A 579 31.22 -55.16 -61.08
C LYS A 579 31.27 -53.64 -61.08
N ARG A 580 31.94 -53.02 -62.06
CA ARG A 580 31.93 -51.56 -62.25
C ARG A 580 30.54 -51.05 -62.61
N GLU A 581 29.85 -51.70 -63.55
CA GLU A 581 28.48 -51.34 -63.93
C GLU A 581 27.52 -51.42 -62.73
N TYR A 582 27.63 -52.49 -61.95
CA TYR A 582 26.90 -52.65 -60.70
C TYR A 582 27.21 -51.54 -59.70
N ASP A 583 28.50 -51.23 -59.47
CA ASP A 583 28.90 -50.22 -58.49
C ASP A 583 28.42 -48.82 -58.92
N ASP A 584 28.48 -48.50 -60.22
CA ASP A 584 27.97 -47.25 -60.79
C ASP A 584 26.45 -47.13 -60.60
N TYR A 585 25.68 -48.17 -60.95
CA TYR A 585 24.23 -48.18 -60.78
C TYR A 585 23.84 -48.14 -59.29
N ASN A 586 24.55 -48.86 -58.43
CA ASN A 586 24.34 -48.85 -56.99
C ASN A 586 24.56 -47.45 -56.39
N ASN A 587 25.51 -46.67 -56.89
CA ASN A 587 25.72 -45.29 -56.43
C ASN A 587 24.56 -44.35 -56.81
N ILE A 588 23.95 -44.56 -57.98
CA ILE A 588 22.73 -43.85 -58.40
C ILE A 588 21.59 -44.22 -57.45
N TYR A 589 21.33 -45.51 -57.27
CA TYR A 589 20.30 -46.00 -56.36
C TYR A 589 20.44 -45.45 -54.93
N LEU A 590 21.66 -45.47 -54.35
CA LEU A 590 21.90 -44.90 -53.02
C LEU A 590 21.60 -43.39 -52.97
N SER A 591 21.86 -42.66 -54.05
CA SER A 591 21.52 -41.25 -54.17
C SER A 591 20.00 -41.03 -54.27
N ASP A 592 19.29 -41.93 -54.94
CA ASP A 592 17.83 -41.91 -55.07
C ASP A 592 17.13 -42.22 -53.74
N ILE A 593 17.66 -43.16 -52.93
CA ILE A 593 17.21 -43.34 -51.53
C ILE A 593 17.29 -41.99 -50.82
N LYS A 594 18.47 -41.38 -50.84
CA LYS A 594 18.70 -40.14 -50.10
C LYS A 594 17.81 -39.00 -50.59
N TRP A 595 17.56 -38.92 -51.89
CA TRP A 595 16.63 -37.96 -52.47
C TRP A 595 15.19 -38.19 -52.01
N ALA A 596 14.70 -39.45 -52.02
CA ALA A 596 13.35 -39.78 -51.57
C ALA A 596 13.10 -39.35 -50.11
N PHE A 597 14.10 -39.57 -49.25
CA PHE A 597 14.09 -39.15 -47.84
C PHE A 597 14.37 -37.64 -47.63
N SER A 598 14.60 -36.86 -48.69
CA SER A 598 14.79 -35.40 -48.62
C SER A 598 13.48 -34.62 -48.86
N GLY A 599 12.33 -35.30 -48.83
CA GLY A 599 11.00 -34.67 -48.90
C GLY A 599 10.82 -33.57 -47.85
N SER A 600 10.02 -32.56 -48.17
CA SER A 600 9.81 -31.41 -47.28
C SER A 600 8.85 -31.74 -46.12
N THR A 601 8.03 -32.78 -46.30
CA THR A 601 7.14 -33.35 -45.29
C THR A 601 7.29 -34.87 -45.24
N LEU A 602 6.77 -35.51 -44.17
CA LEU A 602 6.74 -36.97 -44.06
C LEU A 602 5.82 -37.61 -45.11
N ASP A 603 4.78 -36.89 -45.55
CA ASP A 603 3.93 -37.32 -46.65
C ASP A 603 4.73 -37.33 -47.96
N ASP A 604 5.54 -36.29 -48.22
CA ASP A 604 6.41 -36.25 -49.39
C ASP A 604 7.41 -37.42 -49.40
N VAL A 605 8.02 -37.72 -48.23
CA VAL A 605 8.96 -38.86 -48.12
C VAL A 605 8.25 -40.17 -48.44
N TYR A 606 7.06 -40.38 -47.89
CA TYR A 606 6.28 -41.58 -48.14
C TYR A 606 5.86 -41.67 -49.62
N ASP A 607 5.31 -40.61 -50.18
CA ASP A 607 4.82 -40.58 -51.56
C ASP A 607 5.96 -40.77 -52.58
N ASN A 608 7.14 -40.20 -52.33
CA ASN A 608 8.33 -40.38 -53.18
C ASN A 608 8.77 -41.86 -53.26
N ILE A 609 8.68 -42.60 -52.15
CA ILE A 609 9.09 -44.01 -52.09
C ILE A 609 8.04 -44.92 -52.69
N MET A 610 6.76 -44.57 -52.51
CA MET A 610 5.62 -45.36 -52.98
C MET A 610 5.28 -45.12 -54.45
N ASP A 611 6.00 -44.23 -55.13
CA ASP A 611 5.91 -44.07 -56.59
C ASP A 611 6.18 -45.43 -57.27
N ILE A 612 5.26 -45.82 -58.16
CA ILE A 612 5.32 -47.13 -58.82
C ILE A 612 6.58 -47.27 -59.68
N ASP A 613 7.03 -46.16 -60.27
CA ASP A 613 8.19 -46.12 -61.16
C ASP A 613 9.49 -46.24 -60.33
N TYR A 614 9.51 -45.70 -59.10
CA TYR A 614 10.68 -45.76 -58.22
C TYR A 614 11.13 -47.21 -57.94
N LYS A 615 10.17 -48.05 -57.57
CA LYS A 615 10.41 -49.47 -57.29
C LYS A 615 10.77 -50.23 -58.56
N SER A 616 9.98 -50.08 -59.63
CA SER A 616 10.21 -50.85 -60.87
C SER A 616 11.54 -50.51 -61.50
N ASP A 617 11.90 -49.23 -61.59
CA ASP A 617 13.16 -48.80 -62.22
C ASP A 617 14.38 -49.37 -61.50
N SER A 618 14.34 -49.36 -60.16
CA SER A 618 15.39 -49.90 -59.31
C SER A 618 15.52 -51.43 -59.45
N VAL A 619 14.41 -52.15 -59.39
CA VAL A 619 14.38 -53.62 -59.51
C VAL A 619 14.81 -54.06 -60.91
N ASP A 620 14.31 -53.39 -61.96
CA ASP A 620 14.62 -53.72 -63.35
C ASP A 620 16.08 -53.46 -63.68
N GLY A 621 16.66 -52.36 -63.18
CA GLY A 621 18.08 -52.06 -63.38
C GLY A 621 19.03 -53.11 -62.79
N PHE A 622 18.80 -53.52 -61.53
CA PHE A 622 19.58 -54.61 -60.94
C PHE A 622 19.33 -55.96 -61.62
N THR A 623 18.09 -56.22 -62.05
CA THR A 623 17.74 -57.46 -62.77
C THR A 623 18.41 -57.54 -64.14
N ALA A 624 18.52 -56.41 -64.86
CA ALA A 624 19.25 -56.36 -66.13
C ALA A 624 20.73 -56.72 -65.95
N ILE A 625 21.38 -56.19 -64.91
CA ILE A 625 22.77 -56.50 -64.57
C ILE A 625 22.92 -57.99 -64.21
N LYS A 626 21.99 -58.54 -63.43
CA LYS A 626 21.94 -59.97 -63.07
C LYS A 626 21.83 -60.86 -64.31
N ASP A 627 20.90 -60.55 -65.21
CA ASP A 627 20.65 -61.36 -66.40
C ASP A 627 21.85 -61.31 -67.37
N GLN A 628 22.50 -60.16 -67.49
CA GLN A 628 23.75 -60.02 -68.21
C GLN A 628 24.86 -60.87 -67.57
N ALA A 629 25.00 -60.85 -66.24
CA ALA A 629 25.95 -61.69 -65.52
C ALA A 629 25.72 -63.20 -65.75
N ILE A 630 24.46 -63.65 -65.72
CA ILE A 630 24.08 -65.05 -66.00
C ILE A 630 24.45 -65.43 -67.44
N SER A 631 24.31 -64.53 -68.40
CA SER A 631 24.66 -64.78 -69.80
C SER A 631 26.17 -64.95 -70.07
N LEU A 632 27.01 -64.51 -69.13
CA LEU A 632 28.47 -64.54 -69.21
C LEU A 632 29.13 -65.64 -68.36
N LYS A 633 28.32 -66.44 -67.67
CA LYS A 633 28.75 -67.58 -66.86
C LYS A 633 29.19 -68.75 -67.73
#